data_AF-A0A955ULC4-F1
#
_entry.id   AF-A0A955ULC4-F1
#
_cell.length_a   1.000
_cell.length_b   1.000
_cell.length_c   1.000
_cell.angle_alpha   90.00
_cell.angle_beta   90.00
_cell.angle_gamma   90.00
#
_symmetry.space_group_name_H-M   'P 1'
#
loop_
_entity.id
_entity.type
_entity.pdbx_description
1 polymer ?
#
loop_
_entity_poly.entity_id
_entity_poly.type
_entity_poly.pdbx_seq_one_letter_code
_entity_poly.pdbx_strand_id
1 'polypeptide(L)'
;MRIHRRAALAAAAGIATIFRATRARTAEPVEWPPRLEAWLDATLAGSWLDRWTAPWLDRYVERLADTPWLRAVDAFATSRDGLIVLAVLALGLVIAAFFARRLRPTADLAVRIRFPDAIDAELVVALHRRSQRRKGGARDATRWSRKGVERETQFERVPTGRFFVTIDGRLRARRSGAILAEVAEELETTLVPRQQGAVACTLPDVESPIELRIVWDRKPTREAALALAGQPRTLRYAQQGVVRMTLPIGDHRIVVGGGDRVVERALRITDYEPSIVRIDLAEPEGLVFKGCPPAVQPFLQGDVANAAQALERDGHPDRAALLLARFHQEQGRTAHAAVQLEQAGRLREAAELHASLGDAAR
;
A
#
# COMPACT_ATOMS: atom_id res chain seq x y z
N MET A 1 -6.23 19.85 -20.74
CA MET A 1 -5.87 18.85 -21.79
C MET A 1 -7.02 18.47 -22.74
N ARG A 2 -8.30 18.48 -22.32
CA ARG A 2 -9.44 18.24 -23.24
C ARG A 2 -9.63 19.36 -24.27
N ILE A 3 -9.33 20.60 -23.93
CA ILE A 3 -9.57 21.79 -24.79
C ILE A 3 -8.73 21.75 -26.07
N HIS A 4 -7.42 21.52 -26.00
CA HIS A 4 -6.58 21.48 -27.22
C HIS A 4 -6.86 20.26 -28.13
N ARG A 5 -7.26 19.11 -27.57
CA ARG A 5 -7.70 17.97 -28.40
C ARG A 5 -9.03 18.26 -29.09
N ARG A 6 -9.96 18.92 -28.39
CA ARG A 6 -11.23 19.37 -28.97
C ARG A 6 -11.02 20.46 -30.02
N ALA A 7 -10.11 21.40 -29.81
CA ALA A 7 -9.79 22.44 -30.78
C ALA A 7 -9.14 21.86 -32.05
N ALA A 8 -8.18 20.93 -31.92
CA ALA A 8 -7.59 20.28 -33.08
C ALA A 8 -8.59 19.39 -33.84
N LEU A 9 -9.45 18.65 -33.11
CA LEU A 9 -10.53 17.87 -33.72
C LEU A 9 -11.59 18.77 -34.37
N ALA A 10 -11.93 19.90 -33.76
CA ALA A 10 -12.87 20.87 -34.32
C ALA A 10 -12.29 21.56 -35.57
N ALA A 11 -11.00 21.90 -35.57
CA ALA A 11 -10.32 22.45 -36.73
C ALA A 11 -10.27 21.42 -37.88
N ALA A 12 -9.89 20.17 -37.58
CA ALA A 12 -9.89 19.09 -38.57
C ALA A 12 -11.30 18.79 -39.10
N ALA A 13 -12.31 18.77 -38.22
CA ALA A 13 -13.70 18.60 -38.60
C ALA A 13 -14.20 19.77 -39.45
N GLY A 14 -13.85 21.01 -39.10
CA GLY A 14 -14.20 22.21 -39.88
C GLY A 14 -13.58 22.19 -41.27
N ILE A 15 -12.29 21.86 -41.38
CA ILE A 15 -11.59 21.71 -42.68
C ILE A 15 -12.24 20.60 -43.51
N ALA A 16 -12.54 19.45 -42.89
CA ALA A 16 -13.23 18.33 -43.55
C ALA A 16 -14.66 18.69 -44.01
N THR A 17 -15.37 19.50 -43.22
CA THR A 17 -16.73 19.98 -43.51
C THR A 17 -16.74 20.91 -44.71
N ILE A 18 -15.83 21.90 -44.71
CA ILE A 18 -15.64 22.82 -45.83
C ILE A 18 -15.27 22.03 -47.09
N PHE A 19 -14.29 21.11 -46.98
CA PHE A 19 -13.86 20.27 -48.09
C PHE A 19 -15.00 19.43 -48.71
N ARG A 20 -15.87 18.83 -47.88
CA ARG A 20 -17.05 18.07 -48.35
C ARG A 20 -18.09 18.96 -49.02
N ALA A 21 -18.40 20.11 -48.41
CA ALA A 21 -19.35 21.06 -48.98
C ALA A 21 -18.87 21.59 -50.34
N THR A 22 -17.56 21.79 -50.49
CA THR A 22 -16.91 22.17 -51.75
C THR A 22 -17.03 21.08 -52.82
N ARG A 23 -16.64 19.83 -52.50
CA ARG A 23 -16.71 18.70 -53.46
C ARG A 23 -18.12 18.44 -53.96
N ALA A 24 -19.13 18.64 -53.11
CA ALA A 24 -20.53 18.48 -53.49
C ALA A 24 -21.05 19.57 -54.46
N ARG A 25 -20.36 20.71 -54.57
CA ARG A 25 -20.78 21.88 -55.39
C ARG A 25 -20.01 22.05 -56.68
N THR A 26 -18.79 21.51 -56.80
CA THR A 26 -17.99 21.61 -58.02
C THR A 26 -18.45 20.57 -59.06
N ALA A 27 -18.92 21.04 -60.22
CA ALA A 27 -19.38 20.19 -61.33
C ALA A 27 -18.22 19.53 -62.11
N GLU A 28 -17.01 20.08 -62.01
CA GLU A 28 -15.81 19.52 -62.64
C GLU A 28 -14.98 18.75 -61.60
N PRO A 29 -14.66 17.46 -61.87
CA PRO A 29 -13.82 16.68 -60.98
C PRO A 29 -12.39 17.23 -61.01
N VAL A 30 -11.93 17.76 -59.87
CA VAL A 30 -10.51 18.03 -59.68
C VAL A 30 -9.78 16.68 -59.68
N GLU A 31 -8.91 16.43 -60.67
CA GLU A 31 -8.10 15.21 -60.72
C GLU A 31 -7.06 15.23 -59.59
N TRP A 32 -7.33 14.48 -58.53
CA TRP A 32 -6.38 14.26 -57.44
C TRP A 32 -5.53 13.02 -57.72
N PRO A 33 -4.33 12.93 -57.14
CA PRO A 33 -3.60 11.68 -57.12
C PRO A 33 -4.47 10.59 -56.46
N PRO A 34 -4.64 9.40 -57.08
CA PRO A 34 -5.61 8.39 -56.63
C PRO A 34 -5.37 7.90 -55.20
N ARG A 35 -4.12 7.98 -54.69
CA ARG A 35 -3.78 7.67 -53.30
C ARG A 35 -4.33 8.68 -52.29
N LEU A 36 -4.36 9.96 -52.66
CA LEU A 36 -4.90 11.02 -51.80
C LEU A 36 -6.42 10.92 -51.73
N GLU A 37 -7.06 10.66 -52.88
CA GLU A 37 -8.50 10.48 -52.97
C GLU A 37 -8.98 9.30 -52.11
N ALA A 38 -8.34 8.13 -52.24
CA ALA A 38 -8.65 6.96 -51.42
C ALA A 38 -8.46 7.22 -49.91
N TRP A 39 -7.41 7.96 -49.52
CA TRP A 39 -7.17 8.31 -48.12
C TRP A 39 -8.21 9.30 -47.58
N LEU A 40 -8.58 10.31 -48.37
CA LEU A 40 -9.62 11.28 -48.02
C LEU A 40 -10.98 10.60 -47.89
N ASP A 41 -11.35 9.74 -48.83
CA ASP A 41 -12.61 9.00 -48.79
C ASP A 41 -12.66 8.07 -47.56
N ALA A 42 -11.59 7.34 -47.26
CA ALA A 42 -11.53 6.51 -46.06
C ALA A 42 -11.60 7.31 -44.75
N THR A 43 -10.98 8.50 -44.71
CA THR A 43 -10.93 9.35 -43.51
C THR A 43 -12.23 10.13 -43.30
N LEU A 44 -12.86 10.57 -44.39
CA LEU A 44 -14.09 11.37 -44.38
C LEU A 44 -15.34 10.48 -44.28
N ALA A 45 -15.37 9.29 -44.87
CA ALA A 45 -16.50 8.36 -44.80
C ALA A 45 -16.78 7.79 -43.38
N GLY A 46 -15.95 8.14 -42.39
CA GLY A 46 -16.21 7.78 -41.00
C GLY A 46 -17.44 8.48 -40.43
N SER A 47 -18.51 7.72 -40.15
CA SER A 47 -19.78 8.19 -39.54
C SER A 47 -19.66 8.92 -38.20
N TRP A 48 -18.48 8.92 -37.58
CA TRP A 48 -18.19 9.73 -36.42
C TRP A 48 -18.05 11.21 -36.78
N LEU A 49 -17.56 11.55 -37.98
CA LEU A 49 -17.35 12.93 -38.40
C LEU A 49 -18.69 13.61 -38.66
N ASP A 50 -19.60 12.95 -39.36
CA ASP A 50 -20.97 13.43 -39.66
C ASP A 50 -21.72 13.85 -38.39
N ARG A 51 -21.62 13.05 -37.32
CA ARG A 51 -22.25 13.35 -36.03
C ARG A 51 -21.74 14.64 -35.38
N TRP A 52 -20.48 15.01 -35.63
CA TRP A 52 -19.90 16.22 -35.08
C TRP A 52 -20.07 17.43 -36.00
N THR A 53 -20.08 17.22 -37.31
CA THR A 53 -20.08 18.29 -38.30
C THR A 53 -21.48 18.73 -38.73
N ALA A 54 -22.46 17.83 -38.77
CA ALA A 54 -23.81 18.15 -39.25
C ALA A 54 -24.45 19.39 -38.57
N PRO A 55 -24.44 19.54 -37.22
CA PRO A 55 -25.07 20.69 -36.57
C PRO A 55 -24.39 22.03 -36.91
N TRP A 56 -23.11 21.99 -37.29
CA TRP A 56 -22.32 23.16 -37.65
C TRP A 56 -22.44 23.48 -39.14
N LEU A 57 -22.52 22.44 -39.98
CA LEU A 57 -22.67 22.57 -41.42
C LEU A 57 -23.99 23.26 -41.77
N ASP A 58 -25.10 22.85 -41.15
CA ASP A 58 -26.42 23.46 -41.42
C ASP A 58 -26.42 24.96 -41.09
N ARG A 59 -25.88 25.33 -39.92
CA ARG A 59 -25.74 26.73 -39.50
C ARG A 59 -24.76 27.53 -40.36
N TYR A 60 -23.72 26.88 -40.87
CA TYR A 60 -22.78 27.52 -41.78
C TYR A 60 -23.45 27.80 -43.12
N VAL A 61 -24.18 26.83 -43.69
CA VAL A 61 -24.89 26.97 -44.96
C VAL A 61 -25.96 28.07 -44.88
N GLU A 62 -26.73 28.11 -43.79
CA GLU A 62 -27.72 29.15 -43.53
C GLU A 62 -27.08 30.55 -43.52
N ARG A 63 -25.98 30.74 -42.78
CA ARG A 63 -25.29 32.03 -42.68
C ARG A 63 -24.49 32.43 -43.92
N LEU A 64 -24.09 31.44 -44.73
CA LEU A 64 -23.34 31.67 -45.97
C LEU A 64 -24.14 32.52 -46.95
N ALA A 65 -25.46 32.32 -47.01
CA ALA A 65 -26.35 33.08 -47.89
C ALA A 65 -26.36 34.58 -47.54
N ASP A 66 -26.42 34.90 -46.24
CA ASP A 66 -26.69 36.26 -45.77
C ASP A 66 -25.44 37.12 -45.56
N THR A 67 -24.25 36.52 -45.61
CA THR A 67 -23.02 37.18 -45.14
C THR A 67 -21.97 37.29 -46.25
N PRO A 68 -21.72 38.48 -46.83
CA PRO A 68 -20.81 38.66 -47.97
C PRO A 68 -19.37 38.16 -47.73
N TRP A 69 -18.83 38.37 -46.53
CA TRP A 69 -17.48 37.90 -46.21
C TRP A 69 -17.39 36.37 -46.11
N LEU A 70 -18.45 35.70 -45.66
CA LEU A 70 -18.50 34.23 -45.64
C LEU A 70 -18.50 33.67 -47.06
N ARG A 71 -19.20 34.31 -48.01
CA ARG A 71 -19.14 33.95 -49.43
C ARG A 71 -17.73 34.11 -50.02
N ALA A 72 -17.01 35.16 -49.64
CA ALA A 72 -15.62 35.35 -50.06
C ALA A 72 -14.69 34.26 -49.48
N VAL A 73 -14.89 33.87 -48.22
CA VAL A 73 -14.15 32.76 -47.59
C VAL A 73 -14.48 31.41 -48.23
N ASP A 74 -15.75 31.16 -48.57
CA ASP A 74 -16.20 29.94 -49.25
C ASP A 74 -15.65 29.87 -50.68
N ALA A 75 -15.70 30.98 -51.43
CA ALA A 75 -15.11 31.09 -52.77
C ALA A 75 -13.58 30.89 -52.73
N PHE A 76 -12.90 31.44 -51.73
CA PHE A 76 -11.48 31.17 -51.52
C PHE A 76 -11.23 29.69 -51.20
N ALA A 77 -11.94 29.13 -50.23
CA ALA A 77 -11.80 27.74 -49.81
C ALA A 77 -12.13 26.73 -50.91
N THR A 78 -12.96 27.12 -51.88
CA THR A 78 -13.35 26.30 -53.04
C THR A 78 -12.40 26.47 -54.24
N SER A 79 -11.59 27.54 -54.28
CA SER A 79 -10.54 27.72 -55.29
C SER A 79 -9.39 26.72 -55.12
N ARG A 80 -8.72 26.34 -56.21
CA ARG A 80 -7.54 25.45 -56.18
C ARG A 80 -6.45 25.99 -55.26
N ASP A 81 -6.17 27.28 -55.34
CA ASP A 81 -5.14 27.94 -54.53
C ASP A 81 -5.53 27.98 -53.06
N GLY A 82 -6.79 28.26 -52.74
CA GLY A 82 -7.27 28.25 -51.36
C GLY A 82 -7.31 26.85 -50.74
N LEU A 83 -7.61 25.80 -51.52
CA LEU A 83 -7.49 24.41 -51.07
C LEU A 83 -6.04 24.05 -50.71
N ILE A 84 -5.08 24.44 -51.54
CA ILE A 84 -3.65 24.23 -51.27
C ILE A 84 -3.24 24.97 -49.99
N VAL A 85 -3.65 26.23 -49.84
CA VAL A 85 -3.36 27.04 -48.64
C VAL A 85 -3.95 26.41 -47.37
N LEU A 86 -5.21 25.97 -47.41
CA LEU A 86 -5.87 25.32 -46.28
C LEU A 86 -5.22 23.97 -45.92
N ALA A 87 -4.83 23.17 -46.92
CA ALA A 87 -4.12 21.92 -46.69
C ALA A 87 -2.74 22.15 -46.04
N VAL A 88 -2.00 23.17 -46.49
CA VAL A 88 -0.71 23.56 -45.91
C VAL A 88 -0.88 24.04 -44.46
N LEU A 89 -1.91 24.84 -44.17
CA LEU A 89 -2.23 25.28 -42.80
C LEU A 89 -2.63 24.11 -41.89
N ALA A 90 -3.46 23.19 -42.38
CA ALA A 90 -3.86 22.00 -41.65
C ALA A 90 -2.65 21.12 -41.30
N LEU A 91 -1.77 20.88 -42.28
CA LEU A 91 -0.52 20.16 -42.09
C LEU A 91 0.39 20.88 -41.09
N GLY A 92 0.51 22.21 -41.22
CA GLY A 92 1.25 23.06 -40.29
C GLY A 92 0.73 22.95 -38.85
N LEU A 93 -0.59 22.93 -38.64
CA LEU A 93 -1.21 22.72 -37.32
C LEU A 93 -0.97 21.32 -36.77
N VAL A 94 -1.02 20.28 -37.61
CA VAL A 94 -0.70 18.90 -37.20
C VAL A 94 0.76 18.78 -36.79
N ILE A 95 1.67 19.34 -37.59
CA ILE A 95 3.11 19.39 -37.32
C ILE A 95 3.35 20.19 -36.02
N ALA A 96 2.77 21.39 -35.89
CA ALA A 96 2.90 22.21 -34.70
C ALA A 96 2.33 21.50 -33.45
N ALA A 97 1.19 20.80 -33.55
CA ALA A 97 0.63 20.01 -32.46
C ALA A 97 1.50 18.81 -32.10
N PHE A 98 2.14 18.18 -33.09
CA PHE A 98 3.12 17.11 -32.89
C PHE A 98 4.36 17.63 -32.16
N PHE A 99 4.94 18.75 -32.61
CA PHE A 99 6.07 19.40 -31.95
C PHE A 99 5.69 19.92 -30.56
N ALA A 100 4.55 20.57 -30.37
CA ALA A 100 4.07 21.02 -29.06
C ALA A 100 3.83 19.85 -28.09
N ARG A 101 3.53 18.64 -28.59
CA ARG A 101 3.47 17.43 -27.75
C ARG A 101 4.87 16.91 -27.40
N ARG A 102 5.81 16.98 -28.34
CA ARG A 102 7.19 16.53 -28.17
C ARG A 102 8.02 17.48 -27.30
N LEU A 103 7.71 18.77 -27.33
CA LEU A 103 8.33 19.84 -26.55
C LEU A 103 7.71 20.03 -25.16
N ARG A 104 6.80 19.14 -24.74
CA ARG A 104 6.30 19.22 -23.36
C ARG A 104 7.46 19.02 -22.42
N PRO A 105 7.63 19.91 -21.42
CA PRO A 105 8.66 19.71 -20.42
C PRO A 105 8.46 18.34 -19.77
N THR A 106 9.54 17.59 -19.75
CA THR A 106 9.62 16.32 -19.05
C THR A 106 10.52 16.45 -17.83
N ALA A 107 10.30 15.57 -16.88
CA ALA A 107 11.08 15.39 -15.68
C ALA A 107 11.32 13.90 -15.50
N ASP A 108 12.36 13.58 -14.72
CA ASP A 108 12.62 12.22 -14.30
C ASP A 108 12.18 12.07 -12.84
N LEU A 109 11.67 10.89 -12.50
CA LEU A 109 11.19 10.57 -11.16
C LEU A 109 11.88 9.31 -10.66
N ALA A 110 12.64 9.43 -9.57
CA ALA A 110 13.16 8.30 -8.83
C ALA A 110 12.23 7.97 -7.65
N VAL A 111 11.86 6.70 -7.52
CA VAL A 111 11.07 6.19 -6.39
C VAL A 111 11.97 5.25 -5.60
N ARG A 112 12.17 5.56 -4.32
CA ARG A 112 12.97 4.77 -3.38
C ARG A 112 12.07 4.17 -2.33
N ILE A 113 12.14 2.85 -2.16
CA ILE A 113 11.32 2.07 -1.27
C ILE A 113 12.25 1.48 -0.20
N ARG A 114 11.97 1.78 1.07
CA ARG A 114 12.74 1.28 2.21
C ARG A 114 11.98 0.14 2.89
N PHE A 115 12.65 -1.00 2.99
CA PHE A 115 12.26 -2.17 3.77
C PHE A 115 13.53 -2.93 4.20
N PRO A 116 13.45 -3.82 5.22
CA PRO A 116 14.59 -4.60 5.69
C PRO A 116 15.26 -5.46 4.61
N ASP A 117 16.59 -5.61 4.67
CA ASP A 117 17.42 -6.39 3.71
C ASP A 117 17.19 -7.91 3.79
N ALA A 118 16.56 -8.37 4.87
CA ALA A 118 16.25 -9.78 5.10
C ALA A 118 14.95 -10.25 4.40
N ILE A 119 14.25 -9.36 3.70
CA ILE A 119 12.95 -9.60 3.06
C ILE A 119 13.07 -9.41 1.55
N ASP A 120 12.42 -10.29 0.80
CA ASP A 120 12.24 -10.12 -0.64
C ASP A 120 10.92 -9.40 -0.93
N ALA A 121 10.94 -8.48 -1.89
CA ALA A 121 9.76 -7.67 -2.22
C ALA A 121 9.38 -7.89 -3.69
N GLU A 122 8.15 -8.36 -3.92
CA GLU A 122 7.57 -8.47 -5.25
C GLU A 122 6.64 -7.27 -5.46
N LEU A 123 7.22 -6.13 -5.84
CA LEU A 123 6.49 -4.87 -5.95
C LEU A 123 6.21 -4.48 -7.40
N VAL A 124 5.05 -3.86 -7.58
CA VAL A 124 4.61 -3.17 -8.78
C VAL A 124 4.49 -1.70 -8.44
N VAL A 125 5.33 -0.89 -9.09
CA VAL A 125 5.27 0.57 -8.97
C VAL A 125 4.62 1.12 -10.22
N ALA A 126 3.56 1.90 -10.04
CA ALA A 126 2.86 2.54 -11.15
C ALA A 126 2.67 4.03 -10.91
N LEU A 127 2.70 4.79 -12.01
CA LEU A 127 2.53 6.24 -11.99
C LEU A 127 1.22 6.65 -12.67
N HIS A 128 0.39 7.38 -11.94
CA HIS A 128 -0.94 7.80 -12.38
C HIS A 128 -1.10 9.32 -12.30
N ARG A 129 -1.91 9.90 -13.19
CA ARG A 129 -2.27 11.34 -13.13
C ARG A 129 -3.42 11.65 -12.17
N ARG A 130 -4.07 10.62 -11.63
CA ARG A 130 -5.23 10.72 -10.75
C ARG A 130 -5.12 9.61 -9.71
N SER A 131 -5.49 9.95 -8.47
CA SER A 131 -5.58 9.00 -7.36
C SER A 131 -6.44 7.79 -7.75
N GLN A 132 -5.98 6.61 -7.36
CA GLN A 132 -6.64 5.32 -7.56
C GLN A 132 -7.22 4.75 -6.25
N ARG A 133 -7.06 5.41 -5.09
CA ARG A 133 -7.57 4.95 -3.78
C ARG A 133 -9.02 4.44 -3.76
N ARG A 134 -9.88 4.89 -4.67
CA ARG A 134 -11.31 4.49 -4.74
C ARG A 134 -11.60 3.27 -5.60
N LYS A 135 -10.63 2.71 -6.34
CA LYS A 135 -10.84 1.57 -7.23
C LYS A 135 -10.10 0.35 -6.70
N GLY A 136 -10.75 -0.44 -5.86
CA GLY A 136 -10.24 -1.74 -5.36
C GLY A 136 -10.23 -2.86 -6.41
N GLY A 137 -9.99 -2.54 -7.69
CA GLY A 137 -10.01 -3.50 -8.80
C GLY A 137 -8.61 -3.72 -9.39
N ALA A 138 -8.42 -4.88 -10.01
CA ALA A 138 -7.20 -5.24 -10.74
C ALA A 138 -6.78 -4.10 -11.69
N ARG A 139 -5.54 -3.63 -11.52
CA ARG A 139 -5.04 -2.43 -12.20
C ARG A 139 -4.50 -2.81 -13.58
N ASP A 140 -5.04 -2.18 -14.62
CA ASP A 140 -4.51 -2.33 -15.98
C ASP A 140 -3.05 -1.84 -16.03
N ALA A 141 -2.20 -2.64 -16.69
CA ALA A 141 -0.81 -2.29 -16.92
C ALA A 141 -0.73 -0.97 -17.71
N THR A 142 -0.35 0.11 -17.04
CA THR A 142 -0.09 1.37 -17.74
C THR A 142 1.33 1.37 -18.29
N ARG A 143 1.59 2.24 -19.28
CA ARG A 143 2.95 2.48 -19.82
C ARG A 143 3.98 2.84 -18.73
N TRP A 144 3.52 3.41 -17.62
CA TRP A 144 4.35 3.78 -16.47
C TRP A 144 4.14 2.82 -15.30
N SER A 145 3.98 1.54 -15.58
CA SER A 145 4.08 0.47 -14.59
C SER A 145 5.42 -0.24 -14.73
N ARG A 146 6.01 -0.62 -13.60
CA ARG A 146 7.21 -1.44 -13.48
C ARG A 146 6.90 -2.57 -12.50
N LYS A 147 7.21 -3.80 -12.89
CA LYS A 147 7.04 -5.01 -12.07
C LYS A 147 8.40 -5.50 -11.60
N GLY A 148 8.45 -6.22 -10.48
CA GLY A 148 9.70 -6.73 -9.92
C GLY A 148 10.60 -5.59 -9.43
N VAL A 149 10.01 -4.53 -8.90
CA VAL A 149 10.78 -3.43 -8.32
C VAL A 149 11.25 -3.88 -6.94
N GLU A 150 12.57 -3.91 -6.75
CA GLU A 150 13.16 -4.18 -5.44
C GLU A 150 13.13 -2.91 -4.59
N ARG A 151 14.14 -2.05 -4.67
CA ARG A 151 14.28 -0.86 -3.79
C ARG A 151 14.19 0.48 -4.49
N GLU A 152 14.54 0.51 -5.77
CA GLU A 152 14.55 1.74 -6.53
C GLU A 152 13.99 1.49 -7.92
N THR A 153 13.20 2.43 -8.40
CA THR A 153 12.79 2.46 -9.80
C THR A 153 12.80 3.89 -10.31
N GLN A 154 13.11 4.05 -11.60
CA GLN A 154 13.16 5.34 -12.24
C GLN A 154 12.15 5.40 -13.39
N PHE A 155 11.40 6.49 -13.43
CA PHE A 155 10.54 6.86 -14.54
C PHE A 155 11.18 8.03 -15.28
N GLU A 156 11.59 7.78 -16.51
CA GLU A 156 12.19 8.80 -17.37
C GLU A 156 11.14 9.50 -18.23
N ARG A 157 11.45 10.75 -18.60
CA ARG A 157 10.67 11.54 -19.56
C ARG A 157 9.19 11.64 -19.17
N VAL A 158 8.91 11.73 -17.88
CA VAL A 158 7.55 11.88 -17.37
C VAL A 158 7.10 13.31 -17.62
N PRO A 159 5.92 13.56 -18.20
CA PRO A 159 5.42 14.92 -18.37
C PRO A 159 5.31 15.61 -17.02
N THR A 160 5.58 16.91 -16.94
CA THR A 160 5.47 17.65 -15.68
C THR A 160 4.02 17.77 -15.19
N GLY A 161 3.86 17.97 -13.88
CA GLY A 161 2.55 18.09 -13.21
C GLY A 161 2.42 17.19 -11.97
N ARG A 162 1.20 17.11 -11.43
CA ARG A 162 0.86 16.27 -10.28
C ARG A 162 0.62 14.82 -10.70
N PHE A 163 1.26 13.89 -9.98
CA PHE A 163 1.13 12.46 -10.15
C PHE A 163 0.95 11.75 -8.82
N PHE A 164 0.45 10.52 -8.91
CA PHE A 164 0.30 9.59 -7.81
C PHE A 164 1.14 8.37 -8.13
N VAL A 165 2.11 8.07 -7.28
CA VAL A 165 2.91 6.85 -7.30
C VAL A 165 2.18 5.82 -6.45
N THR A 166 1.78 4.72 -7.06
CA THR A 166 1.21 3.59 -6.34
C THR A 166 2.25 2.48 -6.23
N ILE A 167 2.39 1.91 -5.04
CA ILE A 167 3.27 0.80 -4.74
C ILE A 167 2.39 -0.33 -4.23
N ASP A 168 2.19 -1.35 -5.05
CA ASP A 168 1.44 -2.54 -4.67
C ASP A 168 2.33 -3.77 -4.72
N GLY A 169 2.10 -4.75 -3.86
CA GLY A 169 2.83 -6.00 -3.96
C GLY A 169 2.80 -6.83 -2.70
N ARG A 170 3.75 -7.75 -2.58
CA ARG A 170 3.90 -8.63 -1.43
C ARG A 170 5.32 -8.62 -0.92
N LEU A 171 5.45 -8.58 0.39
CA LEU A 171 6.70 -8.81 1.11
C LEU A 171 6.77 -10.29 1.47
N ARG A 172 7.89 -10.93 1.17
CA ARG A 172 8.12 -12.35 1.35
C ARG A 172 9.38 -12.61 2.17
N ALA A 173 9.32 -13.63 3.02
CA ALA A 173 10.51 -14.16 3.66
C ALA A 173 11.47 -14.72 2.59
N ARG A 174 12.76 -14.43 2.73
CA ARG A 174 13.75 -14.66 1.68
C ARG A 174 14.04 -16.14 1.42
N ARG A 175 14.00 -17.00 2.45
CA ARG A 175 14.29 -18.44 2.31
C ARG A 175 13.01 -19.25 2.07
N SER A 176 11.97 -19.03 2.87
CA SER A 176 10.72 -19.80 2.75
C SER A 176 9.77 -19.28 1.66
N GLY A 177 9.92 -18.03 1.23
CA GLY A 177 8.97 -17.39 0.32
C GLY A 177 7.60 -17.09 0.95
N ALA A 178 7.47 -17.26 2.28
CA ALA A 178 6.23 -17.02 3.00
C ALA A 178 5.81 -15.54 2.90
N ILE A 179 4.53 -15.29 2.67
CA ILE A 179 4.00 -13.94 2.55
C ILE A 179 3.94 -13.32 3.95
N LEU A 180 4.67 -12.23 4.15
CA LEU A 180 4.74 -11.51 5.42
C LEU A 180 3.73 -10.37 5.48
N ALA A 181 3.58 -9.63 4.38
CA ALA A 181 2.64 -8.52 4.27
C ALA A 181 2.22 -8.28 2.82
N GLU A 182 0.99 -7.79 2.63
CA GLU A 182 0.55 -7.20 1.37
C GLU A 182 0.69 -5.67 1.46
N VAL A 183 1.29 -5.06 0.44
CA VAL A 183 1.59 -3.62 0.38
C VAL A 183 0.63 -2.96 -0.61
N ALA A 184 0.04 -1.83 -0.21
CA ALA A 184 -0.84 -1.03 -1.05
C ALA A 184 -0.75 0.45 -0.67
N GLU A 185 0.31 1.11 -1.12
CA GLU A 185 0.61 2.51 -0.80
C GLU A 185 0.34 3.44 -2.00
N GLU A 186 -0.15 4.65 -1.73
CA GLU A 186 -0.31 5.71 -2.73
C GLU A 186 0.29 7.01 -2.22
N LEU A 187 1.31 7.50 -2.94
CA LEU A 187 2.05 8.71 -2.65
C LEU A 187 1.80 9.76 -3.72
N GLU A 188 1.62 11.01 -3.30
CA GLU A 188 1.46 12.13 -4.22
C GLU A 188 2.80 12.82 -4.47
N THR A 189 3.07 13.16 -5.73
CA THR A 189 4.27 13.91 -6.11
C THR A 189 3.98 14.92 -7.22
N THR A 190 4.74 16.02 -7.22
CA THR A 190 4.65 17.04 -8.27
C THR A 190 5.98 17.13 -9.00
N LEU A 191 5.93 16.92 -10.32
CA LEU A 191 7.11 16.93 -11.19
C LEU A 191 7.29 18.31 -11.84
N VAL A 192 8.46 18.89 -11.61
CA VAL A 192 8.86 20.21 -12.13
C VAL A 192 9.78 20.03 -13.35
N PRO A 193 9.66 20.85 -14.41
CA PRO A 193 10.53 20.76 -15.59
C PRO A 193 12.02 20.74 -15.24
N ARG A 194 12.79 19.85 -15.89
CA ARG A 194 14.27 19.76 -15.78
C ARG A 194 14.79 19.49 -14.36
N GLN A 195 13.93 19.07 -13.43
CA GLN A 195 14.33 18.61 -12.11
C GLN A 195 14.10 17.11 -11.99
N GLN A 196 14.99 16.44 -11.25
CA GLN A 196 14.79 15.06 -10.86
C GLN A 196 13.92 15.04 -9.59
N GLY A 197 12.68 14.57 -9.74
CA GLY A 197 11.82 14.31 -8.60
C GLY A 197 12.31 13.05 -7.86
N ALA A 198 12.26 13.07 -6.53
CA ALA A 198 12.53 11.91 -5.70
C ALA A 198 11.36 11.70 -4.74
N VAL A 199 10.87 10.46 -4.66
CA VAL A 199 9.84 10.06 -3.70
C VAL A 199 10.41 8.92 -2.87
N ALA A 200 10.46 9.11 -1.56
CA ALA A 200 10.84 8.08 -0.60
C ALA A 200 9.57 7.49 0.03
N CYS A 201 9.46 6.18 0.02
CA CYS A 201 8.41 5.42 0.69
C CYS A 201 9.06 4.51 1.73
N THR A 202 8.60 4.58 2.97
CA THR A 202 8.93 3.59 4.00
C THR A 202 7.74 2.64 4.11
N LEU A 203 7.98 1.35 3.87
CA LEU A 203 6.95 0.32 4.02
C LEU A 203 6.64 0.07 5.50
N PRO A 204 5.44 -0.46 5.83
CA PRO A 204 5.10 -0.77 7.22
C PRO A 204 6.06 -1.78 7.83
N ASP A 205 6.16 -1.76 9.16
CA ASP A 205 6.92 -2.74 9.91
C ASP A 205 6.40 -4.14 9.61
N VAL A 206 7.34 -5.05 9.33
CA VAL A 206 7.03 -6.44 8.98
C VAL A 206 7.23 -7.31 10.20
N GLU A 207 6.31 -8.24 10.41
CA GLU A 207 6.35 -9.20 11.51
C GLU A 207 6.59 -10.61 10.97
N SER A 208 7.29 -11.43 11.76
CA SER A 208 7.57 -12.83 11.47
C SER A 208 6.39 -13.72 11.89
N PRO A 209 5.90 -14.63 11.04
CA PRO A 209 4.82 -15.54 11.38
C PRO A 209 5.32 -16.68 12.28
N ILE A 210 4.68 -16.84 13.43
CA ILE A 210 5.03 -17.84 14.45
C ILE A 210 3.86 -18.81 14.63
N GLU A 211 4.14 -20.11 14.52
CA GLU A 211 3.22 -21.17 14.91
C GLU A 211 3.62 -21.72 16.29
N LEU A 212 2.80 -21.45 17.29
CA LEU A 212 2.97 -21.92 18.65
C LEU A 212 2.20 -23.24 18.82
N ARG A 213 2.93 -24.32 19.13
CA ARG A 213 2.40 -25.65 19.40
C ARG A 213 2.45 -25.93 20.90
N ILE A 214 1.31 -25.77 21.55
CA ILE A 214 1.11 -25.96 22.98
C ILE A 214 0.70 -27.41 23.21
N VAL A 215 1.53 -28.13 23.96
CA VAL A 215 1.30 -29.52 24.32
C VAL A 215 1.30 -29.69 25.83
N TRP A 216 0.69 -30.75 26.29
CA TRP A 216 0.75 -31.24 27.66
C TRP A 216 1.20 -32.69 27.62
N ASP A 217 2.33 -33.00 28.24
CA ASP A 217 2.88 -34.36 28.25
C ASP A 217 2.93 -34.93 26.82
N ARG A 218 3.49 -34.12 25.91
CA ARG A 218 3.64 -34.44 24.48
C ARG A 218 2.34 -34.58 23.67
N LYS A 219 1.16 -34.35 24.26
CA LYS A 219 -0.13 -34.37 23.56
C LYS A 219 -0.65 -32.95 23.35
N PRO A 220 -1.26 -32.61 22.20
CA PRO A 220 -1.84 -31.29 22.00
C PRO A 220 -2.90 -30.96 23.06
N THR A 221 -2.77 -29.79 23.69
CA THR A 221 -3.71 -29.36 24.74
C THR A 221 -5.01 -28.89 24.11
N ARG A 222 -6.16 -29.34 24.62
CA ARG A 222 -7.49 -28.93 24.09
C ARG A 222 -7.87 -27.51 24.48
N GLU A 223 -7.47 -27.10 25.66
CA GLU A 223 -7.79 -25.81 26.27
C GLU A 223 -6.50 -25.14 26.71
N ALA A 224 -5.94 -24.34 25.80
CA ALA A 224 -4.83 -23.47 26.12
C ALA A 224 -5.12 -22.06 25.60
N ALA A 225 -4.58 -21.08 26.29
CA ALA A 225 -4.62 -19.70 25.90
C ALA A 225 -3.23 -19.08 26.06
N LEU A 226 -2.91 -18.13 25.21
CA LEU A 226 -1.62 -17.44 25.26
C LEU A 226 -1.77 -15.95 25.05
N ALA A 227 -0.86 -15.19 25.65
CA ALA A 227 -0.71 -13.75 25.45
C ALA A 227 0.77 -13.39 25.47
N LEU A 228 1.13 -12.24 24.90
CA LEU A 228 2.41 -11.61 25.18
C LEU A 228 2.38 -11.02 26.59
N ALA A 229 3.45 -11.23 27.35
CA ALA A 229 3.59 -10.71 28.71
C ALA A 229 3.43 -9.18 28.72
N GLY A 230 2.59 -8.68 29.63
CA GLY A 230 2.26 -7.26 29.72
C GLY A 230 1.30 -6.73 28.64
N GLN A 231 0.86 -7.56 27.69
CA GLN A 231 -0.03 -7.14 26.59
C GLN A 231 -1.29 -8.01 26.50
N PRO A 232 -2.26 -7.84 27.42
CA PRO A 232 -3.43 -8.72 27.50
C PRO A 232 -4.35 -8.68 26.27
N ARG A 233 -4.30 -7.63 25.45
CA ARG A 233 -5.03 -7.54 24.17
C ARG A 233 -4.56 -8.57 23.13
N THR A 234 -3.40 -9.16 23.34
CA THR A 234 -2.83 -10.20 22.48
C THR A 234 -3.30 -11.60 22.88
N LEU A 235 -4.20 -11.73 23.86
CA LEU A 235 -4.77 -13.00 24.26
C LEU A 235 -5.40 -13.73 23.05
N ARG A 236 -4.98 -14.97 22.84
CA ARG A 236 -5.51 -15.89 21.82
C ARG A 236 -5.75 -17.25 22.46
N TYR A 237 -6.83 -17.90 22.02
CA TYR A 237 -7.16 -19.26 22.44
C TYR A 237 -6.64 -20.25 21.40
N ALA A 238 -5.97 -21.30 21.88
CA ALA A 238 -5.44 -22.37 21.05
C ALA A 238 -6.54 -23.35 20.66
N GLN A 239 -6.71 -23.56 19.36
CA GLN A 239 -7.55 -24.64 18.87
C GLN A 239 -6.66 -25.86 18.67
N GLN A 240 -6.93 -26.96 19.39
CA GLN A 240 -6.14 -28.19 19.33
C GLN A 240 -4.64 -27.97 19.63
N GLY A 241 -4.33 -27.06 20.55
CA GLY A 241 -2.96 -26.77 20.95
C GLY A 241 -2.16 -25.97 19.93
N VAL A 242 -2.79 -25.38 18.90
CA VAL A 242 -2.09 -24.57 17.91
C VAL A 242 -2.60 -23.13 17.95
N VAL A 243 -1.67 -22.18 17.97
CA VAL A 243 -1.94 -20.75 17.74
C VAL A 243 -0.98 -20.21 16.70
N ARG A 244 -1.49 -19.38 15.80
CA ARG A 244 -0.70 -18.64 14.84
C ARG A 244 -0.78 -17.17 15.17
N MET A 245 0.37 -16.51 15.21
CA MET A 245 0.47 -15.07 15.40
C MET A 245 1.68 -14.53 14.66
N THR A 246 1.80 -13.22 14.58
CA THR A 246 2.97 -12.55 14.01
C THR A 246 3.68 -11.78 15.13
N LEU A 247 5.01 -11.76 15.10
CA LEU A 247 5.84 -11.03 16.06
C LEU A 247 6.96 -10.28 15.34
N PRO A 248 7.29 -9.04 15.73
CA PRO A 248 8.43 -8.34 15.17
C PRO A 248 9.75 -9.02 15.58
N ILE A 249 10.84 -8.72 14.87
CA ILE A 249 12.19 -9.16 15.28
C ILE A 249 12.51 -8.60 16.67
N GLY A 250 13.06 -9.43 17.54
CA GLY A 250 13.41 -9.05 18.91
C GLY A 250 13.17 -10.15 19.93
N ASP A 251 13.33 -9.79 21.20
CA ASP A 251 13.06 -10.66 22.34
C ASP A 251 11.65 -10.42 22.85
N HIS A 252 10.89 -11.50 22.94
CA HIS A 252 9.50 -11.51 23.39
C HIS A 252 9.37 -12.43 24.60
N ARG A 253 8.38 -12.16 25.44
CA ARG A 253 7.98 -13.09 26.51
C ARG A 253 6.53 -13.46 26.29
N ILE A 254 6.27 -14.74 26.08
CA ILE A 254 4.93 -15.29 25.92
C ILE A 254 4.50 -15.95 27.22
N VAL A 255 3.24 -15.73 27.59
CA VAL A 255 2.57 -16.38 28.71
C VAL A 255 1.60 -17.38 28.11
N VAL A 256 1.68 -18.64 28.52
CA VAL A 256 0.79 -19.72 28.08
C VAL A 256 0.13 -20.33 29.30
N GLY A 257 -1.20 -20.36 29.31
CA GLY A 257 -1.99 -21.00 30.33
C GLY A 257 -2.79 -22.17 29.75
N GLY A 258 -2.97 -23.22 30.55
CA GLY A 258 -3.82 -24.36 30.19
C GLY A 258 -4.06 -25.25 31.39
N GLY A 259 -5.31 -25.68 31.58
CA GLY A 259 -5.74 -26.44 32.76
C GLY A 259 -5.49 -25.65 34.05
N ASP A 260 -4.56 -26.14 34.87
CA ASP A 260 -4.18 -25.58 36.17
C ASP A 260 -2.79 -24.91 36.16
N ARG A 261 -2.17 -24.74 34.97
CA ARG A 261 -0.79 -24.26 34.84
C ARG A 261 -0.67 -22.99 34.03
N VAL A 262 0.35 -22.21 34.38
CA VAL A 262 0.85 -21.09 33.58
C VAL A 262 2.36 -21.21 33.42
N VAL A 263 2.82 -21.10 32.18
CA VAL A 263 4.23 -21.09 31.80
C VAL A 263 4.54 -19.78 31.09
N GLU A 264 5.67 -19.19 31.42
CA GLU A 264 6.26 -18.08 30.69
C GLU A 264 7.50 -18.54 29.93
N ARG A 265 7.56 -18.19 28.65
CA ARG A 265 8.67 -18.55 27.77
C ARG A 265 9.25 -17.32 27.11
N ALA A 266 10.57 -17.19 27.13
CA ALA A 266 11.27 -16.22 26.30
C ALA A 266 11.34 -16.75 24.86
N LEU A 267 10.99 -15.91 23.90
CA LEU A 267 11.02 -16.20 22.48
C LEU A 267 11.85 -15.13 21.77
N ARG A 268 12.95 -15.53 21.14
CA ARG A 268 13.81 -14.64 20.37
C ARG A 268 13.57 -14.83 18.89
N ILE A 269 13.09 -13.78 18.22
CA ILE A 269 12.87 -13.75 16.77
C ILE A 269 14.06 -13.05 16.14
N THR A 270 14.88 -13.80 15.40
CA THR A 270 16.10 -13.29 14.77
C THR A 270 15.92 -12.90 13.31
N ASP A 271 14.92 -13.46 12.64
CA ASP A 271 14.63 -13.24 11.23
C ASP A 271 13.12 -13.29 10.95
N TYR A 272 12.75 -13.06 9.70
CA TYR A 272 11.37 -13.06 9.24
C TYR A 272 10.90 -14.44 8.75
N GLU A 273 11.66 -15.51 8.99
CA GLU A 273 11.26 -16.84 8.55
C GLU A 273 10.15 -17.39 9.46
N PRO A 274 9.15 -18.08 8.88
CA PRO A 274 8.16 -18.78 9.67
C PRO A 274 8.82 -19.76 10.64
N SER A 275 8.49 -19.62 11.93
CA SER A 275 9.04 -20.48 12.96
C SER A 275 7.95 -21.26 13.69
N ILE A 276 8.29 -22.49 14.07
CA ILE A 276 7.41 -23.35 14.86
C ILE A 276 8.03 -23.49 16.24
N VAL A 277 7.31 -23.02 17.25
CA VAL A 277 7.76 -23.03 18.65
C VAL A 277 6.88 -23.98 19.42
N ARG A 278 7.49 -25.03 19.99
CA ARG A 278 6.80 -25.99 20.83
C ARG A 278 6.94 -25.61 22.30
N ILE A 279 5.84 -25.65 23.03
CA ILE A 279 5.77 -25.34 24.46
C ILE A 279 5.06 -26.49 25.15
N ASP A 280 5.75 -27.20 26.03
CA ASP A 280 5.17 -28.28 26.82
C ASP A 280 4.82 -27.77 28.22
N LEU A 281 3.52 -27.72 28.54
CA LEU A 281 3.03 -27.29 29.84
C LEU A 281 3.41 -28.28 30.97
N ALA A 282 3.83 -29.50 30.64
CA ALA A 282 4.32 -30.46 31.62
C ALA A 282 5.73 -30.12 32.12
N GLU A 283 6.54 -29.41 31.33
CA GLU A 283 7.92 -29.07 31.66
C GLU A 283 7.99 -28.03 32.79
N PRO A 284 9.00 -28.12 33.69
CA PRO A 284 9.18 -27.17 34.78
C PRO A 284 9.79 -25.84 34.32
N GLU A 285 10.38 -25.79 33.13
CA GLU A 285 11.06 -24.60 32.63
C GLU A 285 10.06 -23.47 32.36
N GLY A 286 10.25 -22.32 33.00
CA GLY A 286 9.35 -21.18 32.85
C GLY A 286 8.01 -21.32 33.59
N LEU A 287 7.81 -22.38 34.38
CA LEU A 287 6.58 -22.55 35.16
C LEU A 287 6.42 -21.40 36.16
N VAL A 288 5.34 -20.63 36.01
CA VAL A 288 4.99 -19.55 36.94
C VAL A 288 4.27 -20.14 38.15
N PHE A 289 3.19 -20.89 37.90
CA PHE A 289 2.46 -21.64 38.91
C PHE A 289 1.73 -22.85 38.30
N LYS A 290 1.32 -23.78 39.18
CA LYS A 290 0.51 -24.96 38.88
C LYS A 290 -0.48 -25.21 40.03
N GLY A 291 -1.54 -25.99 39.78
CA GLY A 291 -2.50 -26.42 40.81
C GLY A 291 -3.66 -25.47 41.07
N CYS A 292 -3.77 -24.36 40.33
CA CYS A 292 -4.82 -23.35 40.55
C CYS A 292 -5.46 -22.91 39.22
N PRO A 293 -6.43 -23.67 38.70
CA PRO A 293 -7.23 -23.28 37.53
C PRO A 293 -7.84 -21.86 37.60
N PRO A 294 -8.44 -21.39 38.72
CA PRO A 294 -9.08 -20.08 38.74
C PRO A 294 -8.10 -18.90 38.60
N ALA A 295 -6.80 -19.10 38.84
CA ALA A 295 -5.79 -18.06 38.65
C ALA A 295 -5.31 -17.91 37.20
N VAL A 296 -5.51 -18.92 36.34
CA VAL A 296 -4.96 -18.96 34.97
C VAL A 296 -5.51 -17.81 34.11
N GLN A 297 -6.84 -17.67 34.06
CA GLN A 297 -7.48 -16.69 33.19
C GLN A 297 -7.20 -15.24 33.61
N PRO A 298 -7.31 -14.83 34.90
CA PRO A 298 -6.91 -13.49 35.33
C PRO A 298 -5.46 -13.18 34.99
N PHE A 299 -4.55 -14.13 35.19
CA PHE A 299 -3.14 -13.93 34.89
C PHE A 299 -2.88 -13.67 33.40
N LEU A 300 -3.51 -14.45 32.51
CA LEU A 300 -3.44 -14.24 31.06
C LEU A 300 -4.04 -12.91 30.61
N GLN A 301 -5.00 -12.37 31.37
CA GLN A 301 -5.59 -11.05 31.15
C GLN A 301 -4.76 -9.91 31.77
N GLY A 302 -3.61 -10.22 32.37
CA GLY A 302 -2.75 -9.24 33.03
C GLY A 302 -3.28 -8.77 34.39
N ASP A 303 -4.32 -9.40 34.92
CA ASP A 303 -4.88 -9.12 36.23
C ASP A 303 -4.17 -9.96 37.30
N VAL A 304 -2.95 -9.52 37.62
CA VAL A 304 -2.06 -10.23 38.54
C VAL A 304 -2.61 -10.25 39.96
N ALA A 305 -3.35 -9.22 40.38
CA ALA A 305 -3.94 -9.14 41.71
C ALA A 305 -5.02 -10.21 41.91
N ASN A 306 -5.93 -10.37 40.96
CA ASN A 306 -6.96 -11.41 41.03
C ASN A 306 -6.36 -12.81 40.89
N ALA A 307 -5.31 -12.99 40.07
CA ALA A 307 -4.58 -14.25 39.99
C ALA A 307 -3.92 -14.63 41.33
N ALA A 308 -3.25 -13.68 41.99
CA ALA A 308 -2.63 -13.87 43.29
C ALA A 308 -3.67 -14.20 44.37
N GLN A 309 -4.80 -13.49 44.40
CA GLN A 309 -5.89 -13.79 45.33
C GLN A 309 -6.47 -15.19 45.13
N ALA A 310 -6.62 -15.63 43.87
CA ALA A 310 -7.06 -17.00 43.58
C ALA A 310 -6.05 -18.04 44.08
N LEU A 311 -4.74 -17.80 43.90
CA LEU A 311 -3.68 -18.66 44.41
C LEU A 311 -3.68 -18.75 45.94
N GLU A 312 -3.87 -17.63 46.66
CA GLU A 312 -3.98 -17.63 48.12
C GLU A 312 -5.16 -18.48 48.61
N ARG A 313 -6.32 -18.32 47.96
CA ARG A 313 -7.54 -19.08 48.29
C ARG A 313 -7.38 -20.59 48.08
N ASP A 314 -6.63 -20.99 47.06
CA ASP A 314 -6.31 -22.39 46.77
C ASP A 314 -5.14 -22.94 47.63
N GLY A 315 -4.64 -22.15 48.60
CA GLY A 315 -3.60 -22.59 49.54
C GLY A 315 -2.17 -22.47 49.01
N HIS A 316 -1.93 -21.56 48.07
CA HIS A 316 -0.61 -21.25 47.52
C HIS A 316 -0.14 -19.82 47.85
N PRO A 317 -0.09 -19.40 49.14
CA PRO A 317 0.24 -18.03 49.53
C PRO A 317 1.66 -17.61 49.11
N ASP A 318 2.64 -18.50 49.22
CA ASP A 318 4.02 -18.20 48.81
C ASP A 318 4.09 -17.88 47.31
N ARG A 319 3.31 -18.57 46.47
CA ARG A 319 3.27 -18.34 45.02
C ARG A 319 2.56 -17.04 44.68
N ALA A 320 1.48 -16.72 45.38
CA ALA A 320 0.79 -15.45 45.24
C ALA A 320 1.72 -14.27 45.58
N ALA A 321 2.44 -14.37 46.71
CA ALA A 321 3.40 -13.38 47.15
C ALA A 321 4.56 -13.21 46.15
N LEU A 322 5.12 -14.31 45.60
CA LEU A 322 6.13 -14.23 44.52
C LEU A 322 5.60 -13.54 43.26
N LEU A 323 4.35 -13.82 42.89
CA LEU A 323 3.71 -13.23 41.71
C LEU A 323 3.56 -11.71 41.87
N LEU A 324 3.07 -11.26 43.03
CA LEU A 324 2.93 -9.86 43.39
C LEU A 324 4.28 -9.15 43.52
N ALA A 325 5.27 -9.81 44.10
CA ALA A 325 6.64 -9.29 44.20
C ALA A 325 7.19 -8.93 42.81
N ARG A 326 7.11 -9.89 41.87
CA ARG A 326 7.57 -9.68 40.50
C ARG A 326 6.81 -8.55 39.81
N PHE A 327 5.49 -8.51 39.96
CA PHE A 327 4.67 -7.45 39.38
C PHE A 327 5.04 -6.07 39.91
N HIS A 328 5.26 -5.93 41.22
CA HIS A 328 5.71 -4.68 41.82
C HIS A 328 7.12 -4.29 41.36
N GLN A 329 8.01 -5.26 41.19
CA GLN A 329 9.35 -5.01 40.65
C GLN A 329 9.29 -4.49 39.20
N GLU A 330 8.46 -5.10 38.35
CA GLU A 330 8.23 -4.65 36.96
C GLU A 330 7.63 -3.23 36.90
N GLN A 331 6.89 -2.82 37.94
CA GLN A 331 6.35 -1.45 38.10
C GLN A 331 7.33 -0.46 38.75
N GLY A 332 8.54 -0.88 39.12
CA GLY A 332 9.51 -0.05 39.85
C GLY A 332 9.13 0.20 41.31
N ARG A 333 8.15 -0.52 41.86
CA ARG A 333 7.73 -0.45 43.28
C ARG A 333 8.56 -1.40 44.14
N THR A 334 9.88 -1.16 44.19
CA THR A 334 10.85 -2.05 44.84
C THR A 334 10.56 -2.30 46.32
N ALA A 335 10.05 -1.30 47.06
CA ALA A 335 9.71 -1.46 48.48
C ALA A 335 8.55 -2.45 48.68
N HIS A 336 7.50 -2.35 47.86
CA HIS A 336 6.38 -3.31 47.90
C HIS A 336 6.83 -4.70 47.44
N ALA A 337 7.71 -4.78 46.44
CA ALA A 337 8.28 -6.05 46.00
C ALA A 337 9.06 -6.75 47.12
N ALA A 338 9.87 -6.02 47.89
CA ALA A 338 10.62 -6.56 49.02
C ALA A 338 9.71 -7.16 50.10
N VAL A 339 8.63 -6.46 50.48
CA VAL A 339 7.64 -6.97 51.45
C VAL A 339 6.98 -8.26 50.95
N GLN A 340 6.64 -8.33 49.66
CA GLN A 340 6.05 -9.54 49.07
C GLN A 340 7.06 -10.70 49.01
N LEU A 341 8.36 -10.42 48.81
CA LEU A 341 9.41 -11.45 48.89
C LEU A 341 9.62 -11.97 50.32
N GLU A 342 9.49 -11.11 51.34
CA GLU A 342 9.50 -11.54 52.74
C GLU A 342 8.34 -12.48 53.04
N GLN A 343 7.14 -12.12 52.58
CA GLN A 343 5.94 -12.96 52.71
C GLN A 343 6.10 -14.32 52.01
N ALA A 344 6.81 -14.35 50.88
CA ALA A 344 7.16 -15.59 50.18
C ALA A 344 8.33 -16.38 50.79
N GLY A 345 8.91 -15.93 51.90
CA GLY A 345 10.07 -16.56 52.55
C GLY A 345 11.41 -16.35 51.82
N ARG A 346 11.48 -15.46 50.82
CA ARG A 346 12.71 -15.13 50.06
C ARG A 346 13.48 -13.99 50.72
N LEU A 347 13.84 -14.18 51.99
CA LEU A 347 14.45 -13.14 52.84
C LEU A 347 15.73 -12.53 52.25
N ARG A 348 16.55 -13.33 51.55
CA ARG A 348 17.78 -12.85 50.92
C ARG A 348 17.50 -11.85 49.80
N GLU A 349 16.59 -12.18 48.88
CA GLU A 349 16.22 -11.31 47.76
C GLU A 349 15.53 -10.05 48.28
N ALA A 350 14.69 -10.16 49.31
CA ALA A 350 14.09 -9.01 49.97
C ALA A 350 15.15 -8.08 50.58
N ALA A 351 16.14 -8.63 51.30
CA ALA A 351 17.23 -7.86 51.88
C ALA A 351 18.08 -7.15 50.82
N GLU A 352 18.34 -7.80 49.68
CA GLU A 352 19.03 -7.20 48.53
C GLU A 352 18.23 -6.02 47.96
N LEU A 353 16.90 -6.14 47.83
CA LEU A 353 16.05 -5.02 47.40
C LEU A 353 16.04 -3.87 48.42
N HIS A 354 15.96 -4.16 49.73
CA HIS A 354 16.03 -3.12 50.77
C HIS A 354 17.38 -2.39 50.78
N ALA A 355 18.48 -3.11 50.60
CA ALA A 355 19.80 -2.50 50.50
C ALA A 355 19.87 -1.52 49.30
N SER A 356 19.36 -1.94 48.13
CA SER A 356 19.32 -1.07 46.94
C SER A 356 18.49 0.20 47.13
N LEU A 357 17.43 0.14 47.96
CA LEU A 357 16.61 1.30 48.32
C LEU A 357 17.33 2.25 49.28
N GLY A 358 18.07 1.71 50.25
CA GLY A 358 18.85 2.50 51.21
C GLY A 358 19.99 3.28 50.56
N ASP A 359 20.62 2.71 49.54
CA ASP A 359 21.69 3.37 48.78
C ASP A 359 21.15 4.49 47.89
N ALA A 360 19.94 4.36 47.32
CA ALA A 360 19.33 5.40 46.49
C ALA A 360 18.86 6.63 47.27
N ALA A 361 18.69 6.51 48.60
CA ALA A 361 18.25 7.59 49.48
C ALA A 361 19.41 8.43 50.05
N ARG A 362 20.66 8.00 49.85
CA ARG A 362 21.88 8.74 50.22
C ARG A 362 22.39 9.56 49.06
#